data_AF-A0A965AB13-F1
#
_entry.id   AF-A0A965AB13-F1
#
_cell.length_a   1.000
_cell.length_b   1.000
_cell.length_c   1.000
_cell.angle_alpha   90.00
_cell.angle_beta   90.00
_cell.angle_gamma   90.00
#
_symmetry.space_group_name_H-M   'P 1'
#
loop_
_entity.id
_entity.type
_entity.pdbx_description
1 polymer ?
#
loop_
_entity_poly.entity_id
_entity_poly.type
_entity_poly.pdbx_seq_one_letter_code
_entity_poly.pdbx_strand_id
1 'polypeptide(L)'
;ERDLGTGDVFANLDVVLDEDFRSPIPIGIKGIDNLLKGGLAKGEIGVILAPTGVGKTTILTKIANTAFNMGFNVLQVFFEDNPKIIQRKHFTIWTGIEPDNLVFHKDKVFEKIHEIQNSMKNHKT
;
A
#
# COMPACT_ATOMS: atom_id res chain seq x y z
N GLU A 1 20.48 -1.38 -28.21
CA GLU A 1 19.64 -0.78 -27.15
C GLU A 1 18.26 -1.41 -27.16
N ARG A 2 17.51 -1.39 -26.05
CA ARG A 2 16.04 -1.54 -26.11
C ARG A 2 15.46 -0.15 -26.33
N ASP A 3 15.00 0.09 -27.54
CA ASP A 3 14.21 1.27 -27.87
C ASP A 3 12.86 1.16 -27.16
N LEU A 4 12.61 2.03 -26.18
CA LEU A 4 11.47 1.97 -25.26
C LEU A 4 10.44 3.07 -25.53
N GLY A 5 10.58 3.83 -26.62
CA GLY A 5 9.79 5.05 -26.81
C GLY A 5 8.99 5.16 -28.10
N THR A 6 9.28 4.38 -29.14
CA THR A 6 8.66 4.59 -30.46
C THR A 6 8.45 3.29 -31.23
N GLY A 7 7.62 2.39 -30.70
CA GLY A 7 7.14 1.21 -31.41
C GLY A 7 5.83 1.49 -32.16
N ASP A 8 5.69 0.98 -33.38
CA ASP A 8 4.40 0.93 -34.09
C ASP A 8 3.41 0.08 -33.28
N VAL A 9 2.16 0.55 -33.13
CA VAL A 9 1.09 -0.15 -32.40
C VAL A 9 0.81 -1.53 -33.03
N PHE A 10 1.14 -1.72 -34.29
CA PHE A 10 0.98 -2.99 -35.01
C PHE A 10 2.20 -3.93 -34.91
N ALA A 11 3.30 -3.52 -34.27
CA ALA A 11 4.51 -4.34 -34.14
C ALA A 11 4.45 -5.29 -32.92
N ASN A 12 5.11 -6.45 -33.03
CA ASN A 12 5.25 -7.45 -31.95
C ASN A 12 3.90 -7.94 -31.37
N LEU A 13 2.90 -8.15 -32.24
CA LEU A 13 1.55 -8.57 -31.85
C LEU A 13 1.56 -9.91 -31.09
N ASP A 14 2.47 -10.81 -31.46
CA ASP A 14 2.73 -12.08 -30.78
C ASP A 14 3.17 -11.86 -29.32
N VAL A 15 4.13 -10.96 -29.08
CA VAL A 15 4.64 -10.66 -27.73
C VAL A 15 3.60 -9.93 -26.88
N VAL A 16 2.79 -9.03 -27.48
CA VAL A 16 1.73 -8.30 -26.77
C VAL A 16 0.56 -9.20 -26.38
N LEU A 17 0.34 -10.28 -27.14
CA LEU A 17 -0.74 -11.24 -26.89
C LEU A 17 -0.29 -12.42 -26.01
N ASP A 18 1.00 -12.53 -25.68
CA ASP A 18 1.49 -13.51 -24.70
C ASP A 18 0.89 -13.24 -23.31
N GLU A 19 0.66 -14.31 -22.55
CA GLU A 19 0.15 -14.20 -21.18
C GLU A 19 1.17 -13.53 -20.27
N ASP A 20 0.94 -12.25 -19.96
CA ASP A 20 1.70 -11.54 -18.95
C ASP A 20 1.30 -12.00 -17.54
N PHE A 21 2.23 -12.63 -16.82
CA PHE A 21 2.07 -12.98 -15.42
C PHE A 21 2.14 -11.72 -14.55
N ARG A 22 1.03 -11.00 -14.48
CA ARG A 22 0.83 -9.89 -13.56
C ARG A 22 0.86 -10.45 -12.13
N SER A 23 1.82 -10.02 -11.32
CA SER A 23 1.87 -10.30 -9.87
C SER A 23 1.43 -9.04 -9.10
N PRO A 24 0.11 -8.79 -8.99
CA PRO A 24 -0.40 -7.57 -8.38
C PRO A 24 -0.34 -7.65 -6.84
N ILE A 25 -0.07 -6.50 -6.24
CA ILE A 25 -0.13 -6.29 -4.79
C ILE A 25 -1.47 -5.60 -4.49
N PRO A 26 -2.37 -6.25 -3.73
CA PRO A 26 -3.62 -5.66 -3.28
C PRO A 26 -3.39 -4.35 -2.53
N ILE A 27 -4.19 -3.35 -2.85
CA ILE A 27 -4.19 -2.05 -2.18
C ILE A 27 -4.96 -2.10 -0.84
N GLY A 28 -5.70 -3.18 -0.57
CA GLY A 28 -6.36 -3.41 0.72
C GLY A 28 -7.79 -2.88 0.81
N ILE A 29 -8.39 -2.56 -0.35
CA ILE A 29 -9.77 -2.12 -0.49
C ILE A 29 -10.41 -3.03 -1.53
N LYS A 30 -11.18 -4.03 -1.06
CA LYS A 30 -11.74 -5.11 -1.89
C LYS A 30 -12.39 -4.64 -3.18
N GLY A 31 -13.17 -3.55 -3.14
CA GLY A 31 -13.82 -3.00 -4.32
C GLY A 31 -12.83 -2.51 -5.38
N ILE A 32 -11.76 -1.83 -4.96
CA ILE A 32 -10.73 -1.31 -5.86
C ILE A 32 -9.81 -2.45 -6.31
N ASP A 33 -9.45 -3.37 -5.42
CA ASP A 33 -8.65 -4.55 -5.75
C ASP A 33 -9.32 -5.37 -6.85
N ASN A 34 -10.64 -5.57 -6.78
CA ASN A 34 -11.40 -6.25 -7.82
C ASN A 34 -11.37 -5.49 -9.16
N LEU A 35 -11.52 -4.17 -9.14
CA LEU A 35 -11.46 -3.33 -10.35
C LEU A 35 -10.07 -3.34 -10.98
N LEU A 36 -9.02 -3.43 -10.17
CA LEU A 36 -7.61 -3.51 -10.61
C LEU A 36 -7.13 -4.95 -10.85
N LYS A 37 -8.04 -5.95 -10.84
CA LYS A 37 -7.72 -7.38 -11.00
C LYS A 37 -6.61 -7.87 -10.05
N GLY A 38 -6.71 -7.48 -8.78
CA GLY A 38 -5.80 -7.90 -7.70
C GLY A 38 -4.91 -6.79 -7.14
N GLY A 39 -5.03 -5.54 -7.60
CA GLY A 39 -4.27 -4.40 -7.11
C GLY A 39 -3.18 -3.94 -8.08
N LEU A 40 -2.11 -3.31 -7.57
CA LEU A 40 -1.06 -2.71 -8.39
C LEU A 40 0.09 -3.70 -8.64
N ALA A 41 0.44 -3.93 -9.90
CA ALA A 41 1.54 -4.80 -10.28
C ALA A 41 2.89 -4.07 -10.25
N LYS A 42 3.98 -4.86 -10.20
CA LYS A 42 5.34 -4.32 -10.29
C LYS A 42 5.51 -3.52 -11.59
N GLY A 43 5.98 -2.27 -11.46
CA GLY A 43 6.16 -1.36 -12.60
C GLY A 43 4.96 -0.47 -12.88
N GLU A 44 3.80 -0.72 -12.28
CA GLU A 44 2.64 0.17 -12.38
C GLU A 44 2.76 1.37 -11.42
N ILE A 45 2.22 2.51 -11.84
CA ILE A 45 2.16 3.74 -11.04
C ILE A 45 0.70 4.07 -10.75
N GLY A 46 0.37 4.17 -9.45
CA GLY A 46 -0.94 4.63 -8.99
C GLY A 46 -0.89 6.09 -8.54
N VAL A 47 -1.85 6.90 -8.97
CA VAL A 47 -2.01 8.29 -8.53
C VAL A 47 -3.35 8.46 -7.82
N ILE A 48 -3.32 8.95 -6.59
CA ILE A 48 -4.53 9.25 -5.80
C ILE A 48 -4.73 10.76 -5.74
N LEU A 49 -5.75 11.24 -6.43
CA LEU A 49 -6.20 12.63 -6.42
C LEU A 49 -7.38 12.78 -5.47
N ALA A 50 -7.24 13.65 -4.48
CA ALA A 50 -8.24 13.86 -3.47
C ALA A 50 -8.11 15.28 -2.90
N PRO A 51 -9.22 15.99 -2.64
CA PRO A 51 -9.19 17.27 -1.93
C PRO A 51 -8.57 17.15 -0.53
N THR A 52 -8.16 18.28 0.05
CA THR A 52 -7.65 18.32 1.42
C THR A 52 -8.74 17.91 2.42
N GLY A 53 -8.36 17.15 3.45
CA GLY A 53 -9.26 16.76 4.54
C GLY A 53 -10.14 15.52 4.30
N VAL A 54 -10.16 14.94 3.09
CA VAL A 54 -11.03 13.79 2.78
C VAL A 54 -10.41 12.41 3.08
N GLY A 55 -9.25 12.38 3.74
CA GLY A 55 -8.59 11.12 4.12
C GLY A 55 -7.60 10.54 3.10
N LYS A 56 -7.07 11.36 2.18
CA LYS A 56 -5.99 10.96 1.24
C LYS A 56 -4.85 10.21 1.94
N THR A 57 -4.30 10.80 3.01
CA THR A 57 -3.23 10.16 3.78
C THR A 57 -3.69 8.84 4.40
N THR A 58 -4.91 8.79 4.93
CA THR A 58 -5.46 7.57 5.55
C THR A 58 -5.55 6.42 4.56
N ILE A 59 -6.00 6.69 3.32
CA ILE A 59 -6.02 5.68 2.24
C ILE A 59 -4.59 5.23 1.91
N LEU A 60 -3.65 6.16 1.72
CA LEU A 60 -2.26 5.80 1.44
C LEU A 60 -1.63 4.96 2.57
N THR A 61 -1.94 5.27 3.83
CA THR A 61 -1.53 4.46 4.99
C THR A 61 -2.17 3.07 4.98
N LYS A 62 -3.43 2.93 4.55
CA LYS A 62 -4.09 1.62 4.40
C LYS A 62 -3.40 0.76 3.34
N ILE A 63 -3.02 1.35 2.22
CA ILE A 63 -2.27 0.68 1.16
C ILE A 63 -0.91 0.23 1.68
N ALA A 64 -0.17 1.13 2.34
CA ALA A 64 1.11 0.82 2.96
C ALA A 64 1.01 -0.33 3.97
N ASN A 65 0.03 -0.29 4.88
CA ASN A 65 -0.22 -1.36 5.85
C ASN A 65 -0.57 -2.68 5.19
N THR A 66 -1.33 -2.66 4.10
CA THR A 66 -1.73 -3.88 3.39
C THR A 66 -0.51 -4.54 2.77
N ALA A 67 0.30 -3.80 2.02
CA ALA A 67 1.54 -4.31 1.46
C ALA A 67 2.52 -4.78 2.54
N PHE A 68 2.64 -4.01 3.64
CA PHE A 68 3.47 -4.38 4.77
C PHE A 68 3.01 -5.72 5.36
N ASN A 69 1.73 -5.86 5.70
CA ASN A 69 1.16 -7.09 6.27
C ASN A 69 1.31 -8.33 5.36
N MET A 70 1.54 -8.13 4.05
CA MET A 70 1.75 -9.20 3.07
C MET A 70 3.21 -9.65 2.93
N GLY A 71 4.15 -8.96 3.57
CA GLY A 71 5.58 -9.32 3.54
C GLY A 71 6.45 -8.31 2.81
N PHE A 72 5.87 -7.29 2.18
CA PHE A 72 6.65 -6.37 1.35
C PHE A 72 7.40 -5.34 2.19
N ASN A 73 8.58 -4.96 1.70
CA ASN A 73 9.29 -3.78 2.20
C ASN A 73 8.60 -2.53 1.66
N VAL A 74 8.10 -1.68 2.56
CA VAL A 74 7.32 -0.49 2.20
C VAL A 74 8.05 0.76 2.66
N LEU A 75 8.32 1.66 1.73
CA LEU A 75 8.81 3.01 2.02
C LEU A 75 7.64 3.99 1.86
N GLN A 76 7.25 4.64 2.94
CA GLN A 76 6.24 5.69 2.92
C GLN A 76 6.89 7.04 3.23
N VAL A 77 6.87 7.95 2.25
CA VAL A 77 7.46 9.29 2.35
C VAL A 77 6.35 10.33 2.50
N PHE A 78 6.52 11.25 3.44
CA PHE A 78 5.56 12.32 3.73
C PHE A 78 6.27 13.67 3.74
N PHE A 79 5.58 14.71 3.24
CA PHE A 79 6.13 16.06 3.16
C PHE A 79 5.45 17.05 4.12
N GLU A 80 4.19 16.82 4.49
CA GLU A 80 3.37 17.79 5.24
C GLU A 80 2.96 17.32 6.65
N ASP A 81 2.80 16.01 6.84
CA ASP A 81 2.23 15.43 8.06
C ASP A 81 3.30 15.19 9.14
N ASN A 82 2.94 15.42 10.41
CA ASN A 82 3.79 15.06 11.55
C ASN A 82 3.90 13.53 11.68
N PRO A 83 5.11 12.95 11.86
CA PRO A 83 5.30 11.51 12.01
C PRO A 83 4.41 10.86 13.07
N LYS A 84 4.11 11.56 14.18
CA LYS A 84 3.24 11.06 15.25
C LYS A 84 1.78 10.87 14.78
N ILE A 85 1.29 11.75 13.92
CA ILE A 85 -0.05 11.64 13.33
C ILE A 85 -0.12 10.45 12.40
N ILE A 86 0.92 10.27 11.58
CA ILE A 86 1.05 9.11 10.69
C ILE A 86 1.04 7.81 11.49
N GLN A 87 1.88 7.69 12.53
CA GLN A 87 1.91 6.51 13.40
C GLN A 87 0.52 6.19 13.98
N ARG A 88 -0.20 7.22 14.46
CA ARG A 88 -1.58 7.03 14.94
C ARG A 88 -2.51 6.49 13.86
N LYS A 89 -2.41 6.97 12.60
CA LYS A 89 -3.18 6.44 11.47
C LYS A 89 -2.86 4.94 11.24
N HIS A 90 -1.59 4.55 11.25
CA HIS A 90 -1.21 3.13 11.13
C HIS A 90 -1.83 2.29 12.25
N PHE A 91 -1.71 2.75 13.50
CA PHE A 91 -2.22 2.03 14.67
C PHE A 91 -3.74 1.90 14.62
N THR A 92 -4.45 2.96 14.25
CA THR A 92 -5.90 2.93 14.03
C THR A 92 -6.29 1.88 12.98
N ILE A 93 -5.60 1.85 11.84
CA ILE A 93 -5.92 0.88 10.77
C ILE A 93 -5.68 -0.56 11.22
N TRP A 94 -4.61 -0.82 11.98
CA TRP A 94 -4.28 -2.17 12.44
C TRP A 94 -5.13 -2.66 13.60
N THR A 95 -5.48 -1.77 14.53
CA THR A 95 -6.23 -2.12 15.74
C THR A 95 -7.74 -2.00 15.56
N GLY A 96 -8.19 -1.23 14.57
CA GLY A 96 -9.59 -0.83 14.40
C GLY A 96 -10.07 0.19 15.44
N ILE A 97 -9.16 0.78 16.22
CA ILE A 97 -9.48 1.74 17.29
C ILE A 97 -9.34 3.16 16.74
N GLU A 98 -10.36 3.98 16.96
CA GLU A 98 -10.36 5.39 16.56
C GLU A 98 -9.15 6.15 17.14
N PRO A 99 -8.60 7.14 16.40
CA PRO A 99 -7.37 7.81 16.81
C PRO A 99 -7.43 8.37 18.23
N ASP A 100 -8.53 9.01 18.60
CA ASP A 100 -8.70 9.66 19.90
C ASP A 100 -8.80 8.64 21.04
N ASN A 101 -9.29 7.44 20.73
CA ASN A 101 -9.43 6.35 21.69
C ASN A 101 -8.15 5.53 21.88
N LEU A 102 -7.14 5.68 21.01
CA LEU A 102 -5.87 4.94 21.14
C LEU A 102 -5.21 5.12 22.52
N VAL A 103 -5.35 6.29 23.14
CA VAL A 103 -4.72 6.61 24.43
C VAL A 103 -5.35 5.84 25.58
N PHE A 104 -6.62 5.46 25.46
CA PHE A 104 -7.36 4.67 26.46
C PHE A 104 -7.15 3.17 26.29
N HIS A 105 -6.62 2.74 25.13
CA HIS A 105 -6.41 1.33 24.79
C HIS A 105 -4.94 0.97 24.58
N LYS A 106 -4.03 1.61 25.33
CA LYS A 106 -2.57 1.46 25.15
C LYS A 106 -2.12 0.01 25.10
N ASP A 107 -2.55 -0.83 26.04
CA ASP A 107 -2.09 -2.23 26.14
C ASP A 107 -2.47 -3.01 24.88
N LYS A 108 -3.72 -2.86 24.42
CA LYS A 108 -4.21 -3.49 23.18
C LYS A 108 -3.47 -2.98 21.94
N VAL A 109 -3.15 -1.68 21.90
CA VAL A 109 -2.34 -1.12 20.82
C VAL A 109 -0.95 -1.75 20.84
N PHE A 110 -0.25 -1.75 21.98
CA PHE A 110 1.09 -2.34 22.11
C PHE A 110 1.13 -3.81 21.71
N GLU A 111 0.19 -4.61 22.21
CA GLU A 111 0.06 -6.03 21.85
C GLU A 111 -0.06 -6.20 20.34
N LYS A 112 -0.97 -5.45 19.70
CA LYS A 112 -1.21 -5.57 18.26
C LYS A 112 0.00 -5.13 17.43
N ILE A 113 0.69 -4.06 17.84
CA ILE A 113 1.88 -3.60 17.12
C ILE A 113 3.03 -4.59 17.25
N HIS A 114 3.25 -5.18 18.43
CA HIS A 114 4.25 -6.22 18.60
C HIS A 114 3.92 -7.48 17.78
N GLU A 115 2.66 -7.92 17.75
CA GLU A 115 2.20 -9.02 16.90
C GLU A 115 2.54 -8.75 15.41
N ILE A 116 2.23 -7.54 14.94
CA ILE A 116 2.51 -7.12 13.57
C ILE A 116 4.02 -7.00 13.31
N GLN A 117 4.82 -6.52 14.24
CA GLN A 117 6.28 -6.47 14.04
C GLN A 117 6.90 -7.86 14.01
N ASN A 118 6.47 -8.76 14.88
CA ASN A 118 7.03 -10.11 15.00
C ASN A 118 6.60 -11.05 13.87
N SER A 119 5.41 -10.86 13.31
CA SER A 119 4.94 -11.64 12.16
C SER A 119 5.70 -11.32 10.87
N MET A 120 6.45 -10.21 10.83
CA MET A 120 7.06 -9.69 9.61
C MET A 120 8.59 -9.87 9.62
N LYS A 121 9.09 -10.66 8.65
CA LYS A 121 10.51 -11.07 8.54
C LYS A 121 11.47 -9.98 8.06
N ASN A 122 11.01 -8.75 7.83
CA ASN A 122 11.78 -7.69 7.16
C ASN A 122 12.85 -7.01 8.04
N HIS A 123 13.18 -7.60 9.19
CA HIS A 123 14.15 -7.07 10.16
C HIS A 123 15.60 -7.54 9.92
N LYS A 124 15.88 -8.27 8.82
CA LYS A 124 17.20 -8.87 8.54
C LYS A 124 17.61 -8.81 7.06
N THR A 125 17.70 -7.60 6.50
CA THR A 125 18.52 -7.33 5.30
C THR A 125 19.23 -6.02 5.48
#